data_AF-A0A652NMU3-F1
#
_entry.id   AF-A0A652NMU3-F1
#
_cell.length_a   1.000
_cell.length_b   1.000
_cell.length_c   1.000
_cell.angle_alpha   90.00
_cell.angle_beta   90.00
_cell.angle_gamma   90.00
#
_symmetry.space_group_name_H-M   'P 1'
#
loop_
_entity.id
_entity.type
_entity.pdbx_description
1 polymer ?
#
loop_
_entity_poly.entity_id
_entity_poly.type
_entity_poly.pdbx_seq_one_letter_code
_entity_poly.pdbx_strand_id
1 'polypeptide(L)'
;MSQSLTDFADLIRSAKKSAVHLELRDVYAVDSEQERFQAWKDGRRLDPDDRASWWRPWLDLVREVTANGVTVRRARIVSEPASEYIRYEHSFTFTNIAAGEQIRWLLRRNASGLALPGNDFWLFDGRIVQFNVFDGDGRWVHTDETHDPVVARLCAEAFDSVWERAVHSVRAELLEHPGRRPCFTPDALAELHRLLIAGDPNITARGGYRRSVSTVTWSNGQTFSIATEAGAQLRERIGYWHHWGTRTTAHPLDAAALAMVALLTIHPFPDANGRIARLLGQCDLVGAGLLPGLLLDLDAWVEQHRTEHDTALVAAADGDLMRWGAVFARAVTETARHRTTTLTAHGRLLDAAVAQIADDPAAVAVLTRLRAAPALSAAWLRDRIAHEPQPALDRLRAAGILADHPRLPGALIHPQLLELLDTPYQPDPAGESAEQEEGAAAPLPGAKH
;
A
#
# COMPACT_ATOMS: atom_id res chain seq x y z
N MET A 1 1.27 36.77 22.77
CA MET A 1 2.71 36.83 22.43
C MET A 1 2.92 35.87 21.28
N SER A 2 3.41 36.33 20.13
CA SER A 2 3.72 35.44 19.02
C SER A 2 4.92 34.57 19.42
N GLN A 3 4.78 33.25 19.36
CA GLN A 3 5.93 32.36 19.49
C GLN A 3 6.92 32.73 18.39
N SER A 4 8.17 33.04 18.76
CA SER A 4 9.18 33.29 17.76
C SER A 4 9.51 31.97 17.06
N LEU A 5 9.82 31.99 15.76
CA LEU A 5 10.32 30.81 15.04
C LEU A 5 11.52 30.16 15.76
N THR A 6 12.26 30.95 16.55
CA THR A 6 13.38 30.51 17.39
C THR A 6 12.92 29.60 18.53
N ASP A 7 11.85 29.94 19.24
CA ASP A 7 11.37 29.14 20.39
C ASP A 7 10.86 27.77 19.97
N PHE A 8 10.16 27.68 18.83
CA PHE A 8 9.72 26.40 18.29
C PHE A 8 10.89 25.56 17.74
N ALA A 9 11.86 26.21 17.09
CA ALA A 9 13.05 25.52 16.59
C ALA A 9 13.87 24.90 17.73
N ASP A 10 13.97 25.57 18.87
CA ASP A 10 14.65 25.04 20.04
C ASP A 10 13.87 23.88 20.67
N LEU A 11 12.53 23.95 20.67
CA LEU A 11 11.69 22.85 21.14
C LEU A 11 11.86 21.58 20.30
N ILE A 12 11.83 21.67 18.98
CA ILE A 12 12.03 20.47 18.13
C ILE A 12 13.45 19.93 18.22
N ARG A 13 14.47 20.80 18.40
CA ARG A 13 15.85 20.37 18.70
C ARG A 13 16.00 19.68 20.05
N SER A 14 15.12 19.98 21.00
CA SER A 14 15.15 19.37 22.32
C SER A 14 14.77 17.88 22.28
N ALA A 15 13.98 17.44 21.28
CA ALA A 15 13.55 16.06 21.12
C ALA A 15 14.74 15.09 20.98
N LYS A 16 14.63 13.92 21.60
CA LYS A 16 15.69 12.89 21.63
C LYS A 16 15.30 11.58 20.97
N LYS A 17 14.01 11.28 20.87
CA LYS A 17 13.48 10.03 20.32
C LYS A 17 12.47 10.28 19.22
N SER A 18 11.48 11.15 19.46
CA SER A 18 10.40 11.38 18.53
C SER A 18 9.82 12.79 18.59
N ALA A 19 9.39 13.26 17.42
CA ALA A 19 8.52 14.42 17.29
C ALA A 19 7.38 14.02 16.35
N VAL A 20 6.13 14.09 16.83
CA VAL A 20 4.97 13.75 16.01
C VAL A 20 4.03 14.93 15.88
N HIS A 21 3.42 15.11 14.71
CA HIS A 21 2.51 16.20 14.43
C HIS A 21 1.19 15.70 13.83
N LEU A 22 0.08 16.01 14.48
CA LEU A 22 -1.26 15.76 13.97
C LEU A 22 -1.90 17.05 13.46
N GLU A 23 -2.35 17.02 12.21
CA GLU A 23 -3.04 18.10 11.51
C GLU A 23 -4.46 17.65 11.15
N LEU A 24 -5.47 18.42 11.57
CA LEU A 24 -6.89 18.04 11.47
C LEU A 24 -7.70 18.90 10.50
N ARG A 25 -7.11 20.01 10.01
CA ARG A 25 -7.80 21.02 9.21
C ARG A 25 -7.58 20.82 7.71
N ASP A 26 -8.54 21.28 6.92
CA ASP A 26 -8.45 21.26 5.46
C ASP A 26 -7.90 22.56 4.86
N VAL A 27 -7.68 23.60 5.68
CA VAL A 27 -7.13 24.89 5.28
C VAL A 27 -6.35 25.50 6.45
N TYR A 28 -5.11 25.92 6.19
CA TYR A 28 -4.38 26.86 7.03
C TYR A 28 -4.19 28.18 6.27
N ALA A 29 -4.76 29.26 6.80
CA ALA A 29 -4.63 30.60 6.25
C ALA A 29 -3.33 31.23 6.77
N VAL A 30 -2.20 30.71 6.29
CA VAL A 30 -0.87 31.22 6.63
C VAL A 30 -0.46 32.29 5.62
N ASP A 31 -0.37 33.55 6.07
CA ASP A 31 -0.09 34.71 5.21
C ASP A 31 1.21 34.55 4.39
N SER A 32 2.22 33.88 4.95
CA SER A 32 3.50 33.64 4.27
C SER A 32 3.45 32.61 3.14
N GLU A 33 2.35 31.86 3.01
CA GLU A 33 2.16 30.84 1.98
C GLU A 33 1.25 31.32 0.84
N GLN A 34 0.62 32.48 0.96
CA GLN A 34 -0.40 32.95 0.04
C GLN A 34 0.13 33.15 -1.39
N GLU A 35 1.35 33.68 -1.54
CA GLU A 35 2.00 33.82 -2.85
C GLU A 35 2.32 32.47 -3.50
N ARG A 36 2.79 31.49 -2.71
CA ARG A 36 3.13 30.14 -3.20
C ARG A 36 1.88 29.35 -3.55
N PHE A 37 0.84 29.49 -2.73
CA PHE A 37 -0.46 28.90 -3.00
C PHE A 37 -1.06 29.46 -4.29
N GLN A 38 -0.99 30.78 -4.49
CA GLN A 38 -1.44 31.40 -5.74
C GLN A 38 -0.60 30.94 -6.94
N ALA A 39 0.73 30.89 -6.81
CA ALA A 39 1.60 30.35 -7.86
C ALA A 39 1.24 28.91 -8.24
N TRP A 40 0.90 28.07 -7.25
CA TRP A 40 0.42 26.71 -7.47
C TRP A 40 -0.94 26.68 -8.19
N LYS A 41 -1.86 27.58 -7.84
CA LYS A 41 -3.14 27.73 -8.57
C LYS A 41 -2.93 28.13 -10.02
N ASP A 42 -1.90 28.93 -10.31
CA ASP A 42 -1.50 29.31 -11.67
C ASP A 42 -0.76 28.19 -12.44
N GLY A 43 -0.65 26.98 -11.85
CA GLY A 43 -0.04 25.81 -12.49
C GLY A 43 1.46 25.64 -12.24
N ARG A 44 2.10 26.51 -11.46
CA ARG A 44 3.51 26.32 -11.08
C ARG A 44 3.63 25.14 -10.11
N ARG A 45 4.62 24.28 -10.32
CA ARG A 45 4.94 23.15 -9.45
C ARG A 45 6.42 23.21 -9.12
N LEU A 46 6.78 22.71 -7.94
CA LEU A 46 8.18 22.55 -7.58
C LEU A 46 8.76 21.41 -8.40
N ASP A 47 9.99 21.59 -8.88
CA ASP A 47 10.75 20.55 -9.55
C ASP A 47 11.52 19.73 -8.49
N PRO A 48 11.21 18.43 -8.31
CA PRO A 48 11.92 17.59 -7.36
C PRO A 48 13.44 17.52 -7.60
N ASP A 49 13.88 17.69 -8.84
CA ASP A 49 15.29 17.60 -9.23
C ASP A 49 16.05 18.91 -8.97
N ASP A 50 15.35 20.05 -8.87
CA ASP A 50 15.94 21.34 -8.51
C ASP A 50 15.80 21.63 -7.01
N ARG A 51 16.57 20.89 -6.21
CA ARG A 51 16.57 21.04 -4.74
C ARG A 51 16.77 22.48 -4.28
N ALA A 52 17.61 23.26 -4.95
CA ALA A 52 17.92 24.62 -4.55
C ALA A 52 16.69 25.55 -4.64
N SER A 53 15.78 25.29 -5.58
CA SER A 53 14.56 26.11 -5.77
C SER A 53 13.53 25.99 -4.64
N TRP A 54 13.50 24.87 -3.93
CA TRP A 54 12.47 24.57 -2.92
C TRP A 54 13.01 24.33 -1.51
N TRP A 55 14.32 24.17 -1.34
CA TRP A 55 14.91 24.01 -0.02
C TRP A 55 14.73 25.28 0.82
N ARG A 56 14.30 25.13 2.08
CA ARG A 56 13.95 26.25 2.97
C ARG A 56 14.42 25.98 4.40
N PRO A 57 14.59 27.02 5.25
CA PRO A 57 15.18 26.87 6.59
C PRO A 57 14.50 25.83 7.49
N TRP A 58 13.17 25.65 7.35
CA TRP A 58 12.44 24.59 8.04
C TRP A 58 12.99 23.19 7.73
N LEU A 59 13.35 22.93 6.47
CA LEU A 59 13.87 21.64 6.02
C LEU A 59 15.29 21.39 6.54
N ASP A 60 16.08 22.45 6.78
CA ASP A 60 17.37 22.32 7.46
C ASP A 60 17.21 21.82 8.90
N LEU A 61 16.25 22.40 9.62
CA LEU A 61 15.93 22.01 10.99
C LEU A 61 15.44 20.55 11.08
N VAL A 62 14.50 20.16 10.21
CA VAL A 62 14.01 18.76 10.19
C VAL A 62 15.14 17.79 9.83
N ARG A 63 16.00 18.15 8.86
CA ARG A 63 17.15 17.34 8.48
C ARG A 63 18.17 17.22 9.63
N GLU A 64 18.42 18.31 10.35
CA GLU A 64 19.30 18.32 11.54
C GLU A 64 18.77 17.35 12.61
N VAL A 65 17.49 17.46 12.96
CA VAL A 65 16.84 16.66 14.00
C VAL A 65 16.79 15.17 13.63
N THR A 66 16.42 14.86 12.39
CA THR A 66 16.37 13.46 11.91
C THR A 66 17.77 12.83 11.77
N ALA A 67 18.78 13.61 11.35
CA ALA A 67 20.16 13.14 11.31
C ALA A 67 20.73 12.81 12.70
N ASN A 68 20.19 13.44 13.76
CA ASN A 68 20.50 13.12 15.15
C ASN A 68 19.73 11.92 15.71
N GLY A 69 18.99 11.18 14.86
CA GLY A 69 18.29 9.94 15.23
C GLY A 69 16.87 10.12 15.75
N VAL A 70 16.32 11.34 15.72
CA VAL A 70 14.93 11.59 16.12
C VAL A 70 13.97 11.17 15.00
N THR A 71 12.94 10.41 15.34
CA THR A 71 11.89 10.02 14.40
C THR A 71 10.83 11.11 14.29
N VAL A 72 10.81 11.83 13.17
CA VAL A 72 9.82 12.89 12.90
C VAL A 72 8.68 12.34 12.04
N ARG A 73 7.44 12.39 12.55
CA ARG A 73 6.25 11.86 11.86
C ARG A 73 5.14 12.90 11.79
N ARG A 74 4.41 12.95 10.67
CA ARG A 74 3.23 13.79 10.50
C ARG A 74 2.06 13.02 9.93
N ALA A 75 0.92 13.16 10.58
CA ALA A 75 -0.33 12.60 10.13
C ALA A 75 -1.33 13.72 9.84
N ARG A 76 -2.01 13.63 8.69
CA ARG A 76 -3.02 14.59 8.25
C ARG A 76 -4.37 13.94 8.10
N ILE A 77 -5.41 14.50 8.72
CA ILE A 77 -6.79 14.07 8.50
C ILE A 77 -7.44 15.05 7.51
N VAL A 78 -7.80 14.54 6.34
CA VAL A 78 -8.25 15.36 5.20
C VAL A 78 -9.64 14.97 4.72
N SER A 79 -10.43 15.96 4.33
CA SER A 79 -11.76 15.75 3.74
C SER A 79 -11.68 15.18 2.33
N GLU A 80 -12.76 14.53 1.91
CA GLU A 80 -12.99 14.13 0.52
C GLU A 80 -14.30 14.77 0.03
N PRO A 81 -14.30 15.49 -1.10
CA PRO A 81 -13.13 15.80 -1.94
C PRO A 81 -12.11 16.71 -1.24
N ALA A 82 -10.83 16.56 -1.59
CA ALA A 82 -9.75 17.35 -0.99
C ALA A 82 -9.90 18.85 -1.34
N SER A 83 -9.70 19.71 -0.34
CA SER A 83 -9.65 21.16 -0.56
C SER A 83 -8.52 21.54 -1.51
N GLU A 84 -8.57 22.74 -2.10
CA GLU A 84 -7.45 23.25 -2.89
C GLU A 84 -6.17 23.34 -2.06
N TYR A 85 -6.30 23.71 -0.79
CA TYR A 85 -5.17 23.85 0.12
C TYR A 85 -4.51 22.51 0.43
N ILE A 86 -5.28 21.45 0.71
CA ILE A 86 -4.74 20.10 0.91
C ILE A 86 -4.03 19.60 -0.34
N ARG A 87 -4.58 19.85 -1.54
CA ARG A 87 -3.92 19.52 -2.81
C ARG A 87 -2.61 20.29 -3.01
N TYR A 88 -2.57 21.55 -2.60
CA TYR A 88 -1.35 22.34 -2.57
C TYR A 88 -0.31 21.75 -1.60
N GLU A 89 -0.69 21.48 -0.34
CA GLU A 89 0.19 20.84 0.66
C GLU A 89 0.74 19.48 0.20
N HIS A 90 -0.12 18.66 -0.36
CA HIS A 90 0.27 17.37 -0.90
C HIS A 90 1.33 17.52 -1.99
N SER A 91 1.17 18.50 -2.90
CA SER A 91 2.08 18.70 -4.04
C SER A 91 3.53 19.01 -3.67
N PHE A 92 3.81 19.57 -2.49
CA PHE A 92 5.18 19.82 -2.01
C PHE A 92 5.60 18.93 -0.83
N THR A 93 4.78 17.95 -0.46
CA THR A 93 5.07 17.03 0.67
C THR A 93 6.36 16.24 0.45
N PHE A 94 6.77 16.00 -0.79
CA PHE A 94 8.06 15.38 -1.10
C PHE A 94 9.26 16.16 -0.51
N THR A 95 9.14 17.48 -0.33
CA THR A 95 10.21 18.31 0.24
C THR A 95 10.46 18.00 1.71
N ASN A 96 9.40 17.74 2.48
CA ASN A 96 9.46 17.30 3.87
C ASN A 96 10.04 15.88 3.97
N ILE A 97 9.61 14.96 3.08
CA ILE A 97 10.14 13.60 3.01
C ILE A 97 11.65 13.63 2.72
N ALA A 98 12.10 14.49 1.80
CA ALA A 98 13.52 14.68 1.49
C ALA A 98 14.34 15.23 2.68
N ALA A 99 13.69 15.91 3.65
CA ALA A 99 14.31 16.34 4.89
C ALA A 99 14.32 15.27 5.99
N GLY A 100 13.71 14.10 5.76
CA GLY A 100 13.70 12.97 6.69
C GLY A 100 12.39 12.78 7.47
N GLU A 101 11.36 13.58 7.18
CA GLU A 101 10.05 13.45 7.83
C GLU A 101 9.23 12.30 7.22
N GLN A 102 8.56 11.51 8.05
CA GLN A 102 7.62 10.49 7.60
C GLN A 102 6.20 11.07 7.59
N ILE A 103 5.49 11.00 6.46
CA ILE A 103 4.18 11.63 6.31
C ILE A 103 3.13 10.60 5.87
N ARG A 104 1.94 10.67 6.49
CA ARG A 104 0.78 9.86 6.12
C ARG A 104 -0.52 10.68 6.14
N TRP A 105 -1.48 10.23 5.33
CA TRP A 105 -2.77 10.90 5.13
C TRP A 105 -3.92 9.95 5.47
N LEU A 106 -4.88 10.43 6.26
CA LEU A 106 -6.10 9.72 6.63
C LEU A 106 -7.31 10.47 6.08
N LEU A 107 -8.15 9.77 5.32
CA LEU A 107 -9.42 10.34 4.87
C LEU A 107 -10.37 10.52 6.06
N ARG A 108 -11.02 11.67 6.17
CA ARG A 108 -11.87 12.06 7.31
C ARG A 108 -12.96 11.05 7.60
N ARG A 109 -13.55 10.41 6.57
CA ARG A 109 -14.54 9.32 6.74
C ARG A 109 -14.01 8.11 7.53
N ASN A 110 -12.69 7.88 7.50
CA ASN A 110 -12.04 6.79 8.22
C ASN A 110 -11.59 7.20 9.63
N ALA A 111 -11.75 8.48 10.00
CA ALA A 111 -11.45 9.01 11.32
C ALA A 111 -12.67 9.03 12.26
N SER A 112 -13.88 8.75 11.76
CA SER A 112 -15.14 8.89 12.53
C SER A 112 -15.21 8.07 13.83
N GLY A 113 -14.46 6.98 13.92
CA GLY A 113 -14.39 6.13 15.10
C GLY A 113 -13.20 6.42 16.03
N LEU A 114 -12.48 7.52 15.82
CA LEU A 114 -11.28 7.87 16.59
C LEU A 114 -11.60 8.90 17.66
N ALA A 115 -11.04 8.71 18.86
CA ALA A 115 -10.95 9.77 19.85
C ALA A 115 -9.77 10.69 19.46
N LEU A 116 -10.09 11.92 19.07
CA LEU A 116 -9.10 12.91 18.62
C LEU A 116 -9.10 14.11 19.59
N PRO A 117 -7.93 14.73 19.85
CA PRO A 117 -7.89 16.01 20.53
C PRO A 117 -8.57 17.09 19.67
N GLY A 118 -9.07 18.13 20.31
CA GLY A 118 -9.82 19.19 19.62
C GLY A 118 -8.97 20.11 18.72
N ASN A 119 -7.65 20.12 18.91
CA ASN A 119 -6.72 20.98 18.19
C ASN A 119 -5.59 20.16 17.57
N ASP A 120 -4.98 20.73 16.53
CA ASP A 120 -3.72 20.26 15.98
C ASP A 120 -2.63 20.33 17.05
N PHE A 121 -1.68 19.41 17.02
CA PHE A 121 -0.61 19.41 18.00
C PHE A 121 0.69 18.83 17.50
N TRP A 122 1.79 19.29 18.08
CA TRP A 122 3.05 18.59 18.15
C TRP A 122 3.18 17.85 19.48
N LEU A 123 3.77 16.66 19.46
CA LEU A 123 4.13 15.91 20.65
C LEU A 123 5.60 15.49 20.55
N PHE A 124 6.39 15.88 21.55
CA PHE A 124 7.83 15.61 21.63
C PHE A 124 8.11 14.59 22.71
N ASP A 125 8.81 13.51 22.33
CA ASP A 125 9.25 12.39 23.19
C ASP A 125 8.15 11.76 24.07
N GLY A 126 6.88 11.90 23.66
CA GLY A 126 5.73 11.42 24.43
C GLY A 126 5.47 12.22 25.73
N ARG A 127 6.01 13.44 25.85
CA ARG A 127 6.00 14.21 27.10
C ARG A 127 5.50 15.64 26.95
N ILE A 128 5.98 16.36 25.95
CA ILE A 128 5.66 17.78 25.77
C ILE A 128 4.66 17.87 24.62
N VAL A 129 3.46 18.37 24.90
CA VAL A 129 2.45 18.64 23.86
C VAL A 129 2.41 20.13 23.62
N GLN A 130 2.43 20.49 22.34
CA GLN A 130 2.24 21.84 21.89
C GLN A 130 1.02 21.88 20.96
N PHE A 131 -0.07 22.49 21.41
CA PHE A 131 -1.29 22.67 20.63
C PHE A 131 -1.19 23.93 19.77
N ASN A 132 -1.52 23.79 18.48
CA ASN A 132 -1.69 24.92 17.58
C ASN A 132 -3.18 25.29 17.55
N VAL A 133 -3.51 26.48 18.02
CA VAL A 133 -4.89 26.98 18.07
C VAL A 133 -5.14 27.88 16.87
N PHE A 134 -6.16 27.54 16.09
CA PHE A 134 -6.56 28.25 14.88
C PHE A 134 -7.97 28.83 15.03
N ASP A 135 -8.24 29.94 14.35
CA ASP A 135 -9.58 30.51 14.27
C ASP A 135 -10.49 29.72 13.30
N GLY A 136 -11.73 30.18 13.12
CA GLY A 136 -12.70 29.56 12.21
C GLY A 136 -12.25 29.53 10.75
N ASP A 137 -11.40 30.48 10.34
CA ASP A 137 -10.88 30.61 8.97
C ASP A 137 -9.54 29.89 8.77
N GLY A 138 -8.99 29.28 9.83
CA GLY A 138 -7.72 28.57 9.79
C GLY A 138 -6.49 29.47 9.92
N ARG A 139 -6.65 30.72 10.38
CA ARG A 139 -5.50 31.56 10.75
C ARG A 139 -4.97 31.12 12.10
N TRP A 140 -3.65 31.05 12.22
CA TRP A 140 -3.00 30.74 13.49
C TRP A 140 -3.27 31.87 14.50
N VAL A 141 -3.71 31.50 15.70
CA VAL A 141 -4.03 32.44 16.79
C VAL A 141 -2.91 32.45 17.82
N HIS A 142 -2.65 31.30 18.43
CA HIS A 142 -1.57 31.12 19.39
C HIS A 142 -1.26 29.63 19.56
N THR A 143 -0.26 29.37 20.39
CA THR A 143 0.21 28.03 20.72
C THR A 143 0.14 27.82 22.24
N ASP A 144 -0.44 26.70 22.68
CA ASP A 144 -0.46 26.29 24.09
C ASP A 144 0.50 25.12 24.31
N GLU A 145 1.32 25.19 25.36
CA GLU A 145 2.22 24.10 25.74
C GLU A 145 1.79 23.45 27.06
N THR A 146 1.84 22.12 27.12
CA THR A 146 1.59 21.36 28.34
C THR A 146 2.55 20.19 28.49
N HIS A 147 2.90 19.92 29.75
CA HIS A 147 3.74 18.79 30.19
C HIS A 147 2.90 17.77 31.00
N ASP A 148 1.57 17.90 30.97
CA ASP A 148 0.66 16.99 31.67
C ASP A 148 0.75 15.58 31.04
N PRO A 149 1.17 14.55 31.81
CA PRO A 149 1.33 13.20 31.29
C PRO A 149 0.03 12.54 30.84
N VAL A 150 -1.13 12.98 31.34
CA VAL A 150 -2.45 12.48 30.90
C VAL A 150 -2.75 13.02 29.51
N VAL A 151 -2.52 14.32 29.28
CA VAL A 151 -2.71 14.95 27.97
C VAL A 151 -1.72 14.42 26.93
N ALA A 152 -0.46 14.24 27.31
CA ALA A 152 0.56 13.66 26.44
C ALA A 152 0.21 12.24 26.00
N ARG A 153 -0.32 11.42 26.91
CA ARG A 153 -0.79 10.06 26.59
C ARG A 153 -1.97 10.07 25.63
N LEU A 154 -2.98 10.90 25.88
CA LEU A 154 -4.13 11.07 24.98
C LEU A 154 -3.68 11.43 23.56
N CYS A 155 -2.77 12.40 23.43
CA CYS A 155 -2.24 12.84 22.14
C CYS A 155 -1.42 11.73 21.45
N ALA A 156 -0.61 10.98 22.21
CA ALA A 156 0.14 9.85 21.69
C ALA A 156 -0.78 8.75 21.12
N GLU A 157 -1.78 8.33 21.89
CA GLU A 157 -2.76 7.30 21.50
C GLU A 157 -3.58 7.72 20.28
N ALA A 158 -4.01 9.00 20.25
CA ALA A 158 -4.70 9.57 19.10
C ALA A 158 -3.81 9.58 17.84
N PHE A 159 -2.55 10.03 17.97
CA PHE A 159 -1.61 10.04 16.86
C PHE A 159 -1.38 8.64 16.30
N ASP A 160 -1.06 7.67 17.15
CA ASP A 160 -0.78 6.30 16.70
C ASP A 160 -2.03 5.65 16.07
N SER A 161 -3.22 5.91 16.61
CA SER A 161 -4.49 5.44 16.02
C SER A 161 -4.74 6.00 14.61
N VAL A 162 -4.40 7.27 14.39
CA VAL A 162 -4.45 7.89 13.05
C VAL A 162 -3.37 7.28 12.17
N TRP A 163 -2.13 7.18 12.67
CA TRP A 163 -0.94 6.70 11.95
C TRP A 163 -1.11 5.29 11.38
N GLU A 164 -1.74 4.40 12.14
CA GLU A 164 -2.03 3.01 11.72
C GLU A 164 -3.02 2.94 10.55
N ARG A 165 -3.94 3.90 10.45
CA ARG A 165 -4.98 3.96 9.40
C ARG A 165 -4.57 4.80 8.20
N ALA A 166 -3.64 5.74 8.40
CA ALA A 166 -3.18 6.67 7.40
C ALA A 166 -2.24 5.99 6.39
N VAL A 167 -2.25 6.44 5.13
CA VAL A 167 -1.45 5.87 4.04
C VAL A 167 -0.42 6.87 3.52
N HIS A 168 0.66 6.37 2.90
CA HIS A 168 1.77 7.21 2.44
C HIS A 168 1.43 8.08 1.22
N SER A 169 0.76 7.56 0.18
CA SER A 169 0.44 8.40 -1.01
C SER A 169 -0.49 7.78 -2.08
N VAL A 170 -0.75 6.47 -2.10
CA VAL A 170 -1.26 5.83 -3.35
C VAL A 170 -2.71 6.19 -3.71
N ARG A 171 -3.58 6.45 -2.72
CA ARG A 171 -4.98 6.82 -2.97
C ARG A 171 -5.19 8.30 -3.29
N ALA A 172 -4.25 9.17 -2.90
CA ALA A 172 -4.35 10.61 -3.15
C ALA A 172 -4.02 10.97 -4.60
N GLU A 173 -3.05 10.29 -5.22
CA GLU A 173 -2.68 10.51 -6.64
C GLU A 173 -3.86 10.25 -7.59
N LEU A 174 -4.65 9.20 -7.32
CA LEU A 174 -5.88 8.88 -8.06
C LEU A 174 -6.97 9.96 -7.96
N LEU A 175 -7.02 10.67 -6.82
CA LEU A 175 -7.98 11.74 -6.58
C LEU A 175 -7.54 13.07 -7.21
N GLU A 176 -6.23 13.32 -7.29
CA GLU A 176 -5.65 14.52 -7.93
C GLU A 176 -5.65 14.44 -9.45
N HIS A 177 -5.54 13.22 -9.98
CA HIS A 177 -5.53 12.95 -11.41
C HIS A 177 -6.54 11.84 -11.75
N PRO A 178 -7.85 12.12 -11.68
CA PRO A 178 -8.86 11.14 -12.05
C PRO A 178 -8.62 10.64 -13.47
N GLY A 179 -8.43 9.32 -13.62
CA GLY A 179 -8.11 8.67 -14.89
C GLY A 179 -6.62 8.44 -15.15
N ARG A 180 -5.71 8.94 -14.30
CA ARG A 180 -4.28 8.65 -14.40
C ARG A 180 -3.95 7.37 -13.63
N ARG A 181 -3.32 6.43 -14.31
CA ARG A 181 -2.84 5.18 -13.74
C ARG A 181 -1.75 5.48 -12.69
N PRO A 182 -1.93 5.07 -11.41
CA PRO A 182 -0.88 5.21 -10.41
C PRO A 182 0.28 4.29 -10.79
N CYS A 183 1.51 4.80 -10.72
CA CYS A 183 2.70 4.07 -11.13
C CYS A 183 3.80 4.23 -10.07
N PHE A 184 4.53 3.16 -9.80
CA PHE A 184 5.76 3.29 -9.02
C PHE A 184 6.77 4.08 -9.83
N THR A 185 7.32 5.14 -9.23
CA THR A 185 8.50 5.81 -9.80
C THR A 185 9.64 4.80 -9.92
N PRO A 186 10.64 5.02 -10.80
CA PRO A 186 11.81 4.14 -10.89
C PRO A 186 12.47 3.89 -9.53
N ASP A 187 12.63 4.92 -8.70
CA ASP A 187 13.24 4.75 -7.39
C ASP A 187 12.36 3.95 -6.41
N ALA A 188 11.05 4.19 -6.41
CA ALA A 188 10.09 3.44 -5.60
C ALA A 188 10.02 1.97 -6.04
N LEU A 189 10.14 1.70 -7.34
CA LEU A 189 10.22 0.36 -7.90
C LEU A 189 11.50 -0.37 -7.44
N ALA A 190 12.65 0.33 -7.43
CA ALA A 190 13.89 -0.23 -6.91
C ALA A 190 13.84 -0.48 -5.38
N GLU A 191 13.17 0.40 -4.63
CA GLU A 191 12.95 0.23 -3.20
C GLU A 191 12.01 -0.94 -2.90
N LEU A 192 10.89 -1.05 -3.63
CA LEU A 192 9.98 -2.18 -3.52
C LEU A 192 10.70 -3.51 -3.74
N HIS A 193 11.59 -3.57 -4.73
CA HIS A 193 12.43 -4.75 -4.93
C HIS A 193 13.34 -5.04 -3.74
N ARG A 194 13.99 -4.02 -3.15
CA ARG A 194 14.83 -4.23 -1.95
C ARG A 194 14.01 -4.81 -0.80
N LEU A 195 12.80 -4.30 -0.57
CA LEU A 195 11.89 -4.81 0.46
C LEU A 195 11.48 -6.25 0.20
N LEU A 196 11.12 -6.56 -1.05
CA LEU A 196 10.68 -7.91 -1.43
C LEU A 196 11.78 -8.96 -1.18
N ILE A 197 13.02 -8.66 -1.55
CA ILE A 197 14.12 -9.63 -1.42
C ILE A 197 14.75 -9.68 -0.03
N ALA A 198 14.59 -8.65 0.80
CA ALA A 198 15.23 -8.56 2.11
C ALA A 198 14.83 -9.71 3.05
N GLY A 199 13.63 -10.29 2.85
CA GLY A 199 13.12 -11.41 3.64
C GLY A 199 13.38 -12.80 3.04
N ASP A 200 13.98 -12.90 1.85
CA ASP A 200 14.19 -14.19 1.18
C ASP A 200 15.62 -14.70 1.42
N PRO A 201 15.81 -15.75 2.23
CA PRO A 201 17.14 -16.29 2.53
C PRO A 201 17.83 -16.90 1.31
N ASN A 202 17.10 -17.17 0.23
CA ASN A 202 17.65 -17.76 -0.99
C ASN A 202 18.21 -16.71 -1.97
N ILE A 203 18.01 -15.41 -1.72
CA ILE A 203 18.50 -14.34 -2.59
C ILE A 203 19.72 -13.68 -1.96
N THR A 204 20.88 -13.88 -2.59
CA THR A 204 22.15 -13.27 -2.15
C THR A 204 22.44 -11.91 -2.81
N ALA A 205 21.64 -11.54 -3.82
CA ALA A 205 21.84 -10.32 -4.58
C ALA A 205 21.50 -9.07 -3.75
N ARG A 206 22.23 -7.97 -3.99
CA ARG A 206 21.84 -6.65 -3.46
C ARG A 206 20.61 -6.16 -4.21
N GLY A 207 19.60 -5.69 -3.46
CA GLY A 207 18.36 -5.23 -4.06
C GLY A 207 18.50 -3.93 -4.87
N GLY A 208 17.58 -3.73 -5.81
CA GLY A 208 17.61 -2.64 -6.77
C GLY A 208 18.12 -3.11 -8.13
N TYR A 209 18.24 -2.18 -9.08
CA TYR A 209 18.52 -2.50 -10.48
C TYR A 209 19.83 -3.24 -10.70
N ARG A 210 19.83 -4.12 -11.70
CA ARG A 210 21.01 -4.87 -12.13
C ARG A 210 22.13 -3.93 -12.58
N ARG A 211 23.36 -4.35 -12.30
CA ARG A 211 24.59 -3.59 -12.63
C ARG A 211 25.35 -4.17 -13.82
N SER A 212 25.00 -5.37 -14.24
CA SER A 212 25.60 -6.08 -15.37
C SER A 212 24.52 -6.59 -16.29
N VAL A 213 24.85 -6.66 -17.58
CA VAL A 213 24.04 -7.34 -18.58
C VAL A 213 24.04 -8.84 -18.31
N SER A 214 22.95 -9.51 -18.65
CA SER A 214 22.84 -10.97 -18.65
C SER A 214 21.86 -11.42 -19.73
N THR A 215 21.93 -12.68 -20.08
CA THR A 215 20.92 -13.34 -20.90
C THR A 215 19.97 -14.11 -20.00
N VAL A 216 18.68 -13.80 -20.09
CA VAL A 216 17.64 -14.53 -19.35
C VAL A 216 17.08 -15.59 -20.28
N THR A 217 17.00 -16.84 -19.81
CA THR A 217 16.49 -17.99 -20.56
C THR A 217 15.34 -18.65 -19.79
N TRP A 218 14.26 -18.99 -20.49
CA TRP A 218 13.12 -19.70 -19.92
C TRP A 218 13.27 -21.22 -20.04
N SER A 219 12.65 -21.94 -19.10
CA SER A 219 12.85 -23.37 -18.90
C SER A 219 11.81 -24.20 -19.66
N ASN A 220 11.95 -24.37 -20.98
CA ASN A 220 11.16 -25.37 -21.74
C ASN A 220 11.82 -25.90 -23.03
N GLY A 221 13.14 -25.77 -23.18
CA GLY A 221 13.86 -26.40 -24.32
C GLY A 221 13.68 -25.71 -25.68
N GLN A 222 12.88 -24.66 -25.77
CA GLN A 222 12.99 -23.64 -26.83
C GLN A 222 13.64 -22.42 -26.18
N THR A 223 14.92 -22.20 -26.47
CA THR A 223 15.70 -21.12 -25.85
C THR A 223 15.20 -19.76 -26.34
N PHE A 224 14.16 -19.22 -25.70
CA PHE A 224 13.93 -17.78 -25.77
C PHE A 224 14.94 -17.11 -24.84
N SER A 225 15.69 -16.18 -25.40
CA SER A 225 16.75 -15.48 -24.70
C SER A 225 16.51 -13.98 -24.79
N ILE A 226 16.30 -13.32 -23.65
CA ILE A 226 16.25 -11.86 -23.59
C ILE A 226 17.63 -11.37 -23.15
N ALA A 227 18.26 -10.57 -24.00
CA ALA A 227 19.42 -9.76 -23.61
C ALA A 227 18.93 -8.62 -22.72
N THR A 228 19.46 -8.55 -21.50
CA THR A 228 19.13 -7.50 -20.55
C THR A 228 20.14 -6.37 -20.61
N GLU A 229 19.69 -5.17 -20.26
CA GLU A 229 20.54 -3.99 -20.18
C GLU A 229 20.96 -3.70 -18.73
N ALA A 230 21.95 -2.83 -18.57
CA ALA A 230 22.38 -2.34 -17.26
C ALA A 230 22.80 -0.87 -17.34
N GLY A 231 22.97 -0.25 -16.17
CA GLY A 231 23.47 1.12 -16.08
C GLY A 231 22.52 2.14 -16.72
N ALA A 232 23.04 3.00 -17.59
CA ALA A 232 22.26 4.10 -18.18
C ALA A 232 21.14 3.61 -19.12
N GLN A 233 21.40 2.59 -19.94
CA GLN A 233 20.43 2.03 -20.88
C GLN A 233 19.21 1.45 -20.15
N LEU A 234 19.47 0.67 -19.09
CA LEU A 234 18.40 0.15 -18.24
C LEU A 234 17.56 1.25 -17.60
N ARG A 235 18.21 2.29 -17.07
CA ARG A 235 17.50 3.43 -16.47
C ARG A 235 16.63 4.15 -17.49
N GLU A 236 17.11 4.29 -18.72
CA GLU A 236 16.34 4.87 -19.82
C GLU A 236 15.10 4.02 -20.14
N ARG A 237 15.24 2.70 -20.30
CA ARG A 237 14.09 1.79 -20.55
C ARG A 237 13.06 1.82 -19.43
N ILE A 238 13.51 1.84 -18.18
CA ILE A 238 12.62 1.99 -17.02
C ILE A 238 11.96 3.38 -17.00
N GLY A 239 12.69 4.43 -17.40
CA GLY A 239 12.15 5.78 -17.59
C GLY A 239 11.03 5.81 -18.62
N TYR A 240 11.21 5.15 -19.77
CA TYR A 240 10.16 5.02 -20.78
C TYR A 240 8.95 4.24 -20.27
N TRP A 241 9.17 3.11 -19.58
CA TRP A 241 8.10 2.33 -18.96
C TRP A 241 7.26 3.18 -18.00
N HIS A 242 7.91 3.93 -17.11
CA HIS A 242 7.25 4.83 -16.16
C HIS A 242 6.53 5.99 -16.88
N HIS A 243 7.18 6.61 -17.88
CA HIS A 243 6.60 7.70 -18.65
C HIS A 243 5.34 7.29 -19.40
N TRP A 244 5.37 6.11 -20.03
CA TRP A 244 4.21 5.50 -20.70
C TRP A 244 3.12 5.17 -19.68
N GLY A 245 3.45 4.49 -18.58
CA GLY A 245 2.48 4.07 -17.58
C GLY A 245 1.71 5.26 -16.99
N THR A 246 2.39 6.37 -16.73
CA THR A 246 1.76 7.58 -16.19
C THR A 246 0.93 8.38 -17.21
N ARG A 247 0.93 8.02 -18.50
CA ARG A 247 0.21 8.72 -19.58
C ARG A 247 -0.72 7.83 -20.39
N THR A 248 -0.67 6.52 -20.19
CA THR A 248 -1.47 5.57 -20.95
C THR A 248 -2.96 5.85 -20.73
N THR A 249 -3.72 5.78 -21.81
CA THR A 249 -5.19 5.85 -21.82
C THR A 249 -5.81 4.47 -22.06
N ALA A 250 -5.00 3.41 -22.02
CA ALA A 250 -5.48 2.04 -22.16
C ALA A 250 -6.45 1.70 -21.02
N HIS A 251 -7.37 0.77 -21.29
CA HIS A 251 -8.25 0.25 -20.24
C HIS A 251 -7.40 -0.31 -19.08
N PRO A 252 -7.79 -0.15 -17.80
CA PRO A 252 -6.87 -0.46 -16.70
C PRO A 252 -6.39 -1.92 -16.65
N LEU A 253 -7.21 -2.87 -17.10
CA LEU A 253 -6.81 -4.27 -17.24
C LEU A 253 -5.67 -4.44 -18.26
N ASP A 254 -5.80 -3.80 -19.42
CA ASP A 254 -4.78 -3.83 -20.48
C ASP A 254 -3.51 -3.08 -20.03
N ALA A 255 -3.68 -1.95 -19.34
CA ALA A 255 -2.55 -1.18 -18.81
C ALA A 255 -1.75 -1.96 -17.76
N ALA A 256 -2.40 -2.81 -16.95
CA ALA A 256 -1.74 -3.73 -16.04
C ALA A 256 -1.01 -4.85 -16.81
N ALA A 257 -1.67 -5.47 -17.80
CA ALA A 257 -1.08 -6.51 -18.64
C ALA A 257 0.19 -6.02 -19.37
N LEU A 258 0.08 -4.87 -20.05
CA LEU A 258 1.17 -4.27 -20.82
C LEU A 258 2.33 -3.82 -19.94
N ALA A 259 2.06 -3.25 -18.76
CA ALA A 259 3.11 -2.89 -17.82
C ALA A 259 3.85 -4.12 -17.27
N MET A 260 3.11 -5.21 -16.99
CA MET A 260 3.69 -6.46 -16.51
C MET A 260 4.64 -7.07 -17.55
N VAL A 261 4.19 -7.21 -18.80
CA VAL A 261 5.02 -7.80 -19.86
C VAL A 261 6.22 -6.90 -20.19
N ALA A 262 6.05 -5.58 -20.18
CA ALA A 262 7.16 -4.65 -20.35
C ALA A 262 8.21 -4.82 -19.25
N LEU A 263 7.81 -5.01 -17.99
CA LEU A 263 8.77 -5.23 -16.91
C LEU A 263 9.47 -6.60 -17.02
N LEU A 264 8.73 -7.66 -17.38
CA LEU A 264 9.28 -9.01 -17.58
C LEU A 264 10.31 -9.04 -18.72
N THR A 265 10.10 -8.24 -19.76
CA THR A 265 10.98 -8.13 -20.94
C THR A 265 12.10 -7.10 -20.78
N ILE A 266 11.94 -6.07 -19.93
CA ILE A 266 13.07 -5.21 -19.50
C ILE A 266 13.99 -5.98 -18.56
N HIS A 267 13.41 -6.80 -17.69
CA HIS A 267 14.09 -7.63 -16.70
C HIS A 267 15.09 -6.86 -15.80
N PRO A 268 14.63 -5.80 -15.12
CA PRO A 268 15.51 -4.77 -14.55
C PRO A 268 16.29 -5.20 -13.30
N PHE A 269 15.97 -6.36 -12.71
CA PHE A 269 16.58 -6.80 -11.46
C PHE A 269 17.46 -8.05 -11.65
N PRO A 270 18.43 -8.29 -10.74
CA PRO A 270 19.21 -9.53 -10.74
C PRO A 270 18.38 -10.78 -10.49
N ASP A 271 17.36 -10.69 -9.63
CA ASP A 271 16.43 -11.77 -9.27
C ASP A 271 15.00 -11.21 -9.12
N ALA A 272 14.02 -12.06 -8.82
CA ALA A 272 12.67 -11.69 -8.41
C ALA A 272 11.84 -10.86 -9.42
N ASN A 273 12.27 -10.78 -10.68
CA ASN A 273 11.53 -10.04 -11.73
C ASN A 273 10.09 -10.54 -11.89
N GLY A 274 9.88 -11.87 -11.88
CA GLY A 274 8.53 -12.45 -11.95
C GLY A 274 7.65 -12.07 -10.75
N ARG A 275 8.21 -12.11 -9.53
CA ARG A 275 7.51 -11.74 -8.29
C ARG A 275 7.15 -10.25 -8.26
N ILE A 276 8.10 -9.38 -8.63
CA ILE A 276 7.82 -7.93 -8.74
C ILE A 276 6.77 -7.66 -9.81
N ALA A 277 6.89 -8.26 -10.99
CA ALA A 277 5.95 -8.02 -12.09
C ALA A 277 4.52 -8.41 -11.67
N ARG A 278 4.32 -9.58 -11.05
CA ARG A 278 3.01 -10.03 -10.56
C ARG A 278 2.47 -9.16 -9.43
N LEU A 279 3.32 -8.74 -8.49
CA LEU A 279 2.94 -7.80 -7.44
C LEU A 279 2.47 -6.47 -8.03
N LEU A 280 3.22 -5.89 -8.96
CA LEU A 280 2.86 -4.64 -9.62
C LEU A 280 1.56 -4.76 -10.41
N GLY A 281 1.37 -5.85 -11.16
CA GLY A 281 0.12 -6.08 -11.87
C GLY A 281 -1.09 -6.07 -10.93
N GLN A 282 -0.98 -6.65 -9.73
CA GLN A 282 -2.04 -6.55 -8.73
C GLN A 282 -2.17 -5.12 -8.16
N CYS A 283 -1.07 -4.44 -7.88
CA CYS A 283 -1.09 -3.04 -7.45
C CYS A 283 -1.80 -2.13 -8.46
N ASP A 284 -1.61 -2.37 -9.76
CA ASP A 284 -2.25 -1.61 -10.83
C ASP A 284 -3.75 -1.84 -10.84
N LEU A 285 -4.20 -3.09 -10.68
CA LEU A 285 -5.63 -3.42 -10.59
C LEU A 285 -6.27 -2.81 -9.33
N VAL A 286 -5.56 -2.83 -8.19
CA VAL A 286 -6.02 -2.17 -6.94
C VAL A 286 -6.07 -0.66 -7.12
N GLY A 287 -5.04 -0.06 -7.73
CA GLY A 287 -4.98 1.37 -8.02
C GLY A 287 -6.10 1.80 -8.96
N ALA A 288 -6.46 0.98 -9.93
CA ALA A 288 -7.59 1.24 -10.83
C ALA A 288 -8.97 1.00 -10.19
N GLY A 289 -9.04 0.51 -8.95
CA GLY A 289 -10.30 0.16 -8.30
C GLY A 289 -10.96 -1.12 -8.83
N LEU A 290 -10.25 -1.91 -9.64
CA LEU A 290 -10.74 -3.21 -10.13
C LEU A 290 -10.64 -4.30 -9.07
N LEU A 291 -9.74 -4.13 -8.08
CA LEU A 291 -9.61 -5.02 -6.94
C LEU A 291 -9.64 -4.24 -5.62
N PRO A 292 -10.26 -4.78 -4.55
CA PRO A 292 -10.27 -4.14 -3.24
C PRO A 292 -8.94 -4.32 -2.48
N GLY A 293 -8.03 -5.18 -2.95
CA GLY A 293 -6.73 -5.46 -2.35
C GLY A 293 -5.92 -6.47 -3.16
N LEU A 294 -4.72 -6.80 -2.68
CA LEU A 294 -3.82 -7.79 -3.29
C LEU A 294 -4.32 -9.21 -2.98
N LEU A 295 -5.27 -9.67 -3.79
CA LEU A 295 -6.10 -10.84 -3.51
C LEU A 295 -5.89 -12.00 -4.49
N LEU A 296 -5.17 -11.77 -5.59
CA LEU A 296 -4.99 -12.74 -6.65
C LEU A 296 -3.79 -13.64 -6.37
N ASP A 297 -3.99 -14.94 -6.52
CA ASP A 297 -2.92 -15.94 -6.43
C ASP A 297 -2.27 -16.20 -7.80
N LEU A 298 -1.65 -15.15 -8.35
CA LEU A 298 -1.01 -15.21 -9.66
C LEU A 298 0.24 -16.12 -9.67
N ASP A 299 0.88 -16.32 -8.51
CA ASP A 299 2.05 -17.21 -8.40
C ASP A 299 1.65 -18.67 -8.63
N ALA A 300 0.66 -19.18 -7.89
CA ALA A 300 0.18 -20.56 -8.08
C ALA A 300 -0.45 -20.75 -9.47
N TRP A 301 -1.14 -19.74 -10.01
CA TRP A 301 -1.67 -19.80 -11.36
C TRP A 301 -0.57 -20.01 -12.41
N VAL A 302 0.51 -19.21 -12.34
CA VAL A 302 1.66 -19.34 -13.27
C VAL A 302 2.39 -20.66 -13.08
N GLU A 303 2.45 -21.20 -11.86
CA GLU A 303 3.07 -22.50 -11.61
C GLU A 303 2.33 -23.63 -12.35
N GLN A 304 1.00 -23.61 -12.32
CA GLN A 304 0.13 -24.59 -13.02
C GLN A 304 0.12 -24.38 -14.54
N HIS A 305 0.26 -23.13 -15.01
CA HIS A 305 0.16 -22.76 -16.43
C HIS A 305 1.50 -22.33 -17.05
N ARG A 306 2.63 -22.82 -16.52
CA ARG A 306 3.97 -22.31 -16.83
C ARG A 306 4.27 -22.29 -18.32
N THR A 307 3.99 -23.38 -19.03
CA THR A 307 4.27 -23.51 -20.46
C THR A 307 3.51 -22.44 -21.26
N GLU A 308 2.23 -22.24 -20.97
CA GLU A 308 1.40 -21.26 -21.67
C GLU A 308 1.81 -19.83 -21.34
N HIS A 309 2.02 -19.53 -20.05
CA HIS A 309 2.51 -18.25 -19.58
C HIS A 309 3.81 -17.85 -20.29
N ASP A 310 4.79 -18.76 -20.29
CA ASP A 310 6.09 -18.49 -20.92
C ASP A 310 5.95 -18.35 -22.43
N THR A 311 5.14 -19.19 -23.09
CA THR A 311 4.87 -19.06 -24.53
C THR A 311 4.24 -17.70 -24.89
N ALA A 312 3.29 -17.23 -24.08
CA ALA A 312 2.65 -15.93 -24.30
C ALA A 312 3.60 -14.76 -24.05
N LEU A 313 4.47 -14.85 -23.04
CA LEU A 313 5.52 -13.87 -22.77
C LEU A 313 6.51 -13.77 -23.94
N VAL A 314 6.94 -14.91 -24.49
CA VAL A 314 7.81 -14.97 -25.68
C VAL A 314 7.13 -14.29 -26.87
N ALA A 315 5.89 -14.68 -27.17
CA ALA A 315 5.15 -14.11 -28.29
C ALA A 315 4.96 -12.59 -28.13
N ALA A 316 4.71 -12.11 -26.91
CA ALA A 316 4.58 -10.68 -26.63
C ALA A 316 5.90 -9.91 -26.74
N ALA A 317 7.03 -10.54 -26.43
CA ALA A 317 8.34 -9.96 -26.67
C ALA A 317 8.63 -9.79 -28.18
N ASP A 318 8.04 -10.66 -29.02
CA ASP A 318 8.07 -10.57 -30.49
C ASP A 318 6.95 -9.66 -31.06
N GLY A 319 6.13 -9.04 -30.20
CA GLY A 319 5.12 -8.05 -30.57
C GLY A 319 3.66 -8.53 -30.51
N ASP A 320 3.40 -9.81 -30.24
CA ASP A 320 2.04 -10.34 -30.06
C ASP A 320 1.51 -10.06 -28.63
N LEU A 321 1.20 -8.79 -28.39
CA LEU A 321 0.66 -8.31 -27.11
C LEU A 321 -0.75 -8.85 -26.83
N MET A 322 -1.50 -9.23 -27.88
CA MET A 322 -2.86 -9.76 -27.75
C MET A 322 -2.86 -11.11 -27.05
N ARG A 323 -1.92 -11.99 -27.41
CA ARG A 323 -1.77 -13.29 -26.75
C ARG A 323 -1.46 -13.16 -25.27
N TRP A 324 -0.58 -12.23 -24.90
CA TRP A 324 -0.31 -11.95 -23.49
C TRP A 324 -1.52 -11.36 -22.76
N GLY A 325 -2.21 -10.40 -23.38
CA GLY A 325 -3.43 -9.81 -22.82
C GLY A 325 -4.49 -10.87 -22.49
N ALA A 326 -4.69 -11.85 -23.38
CA ALA A 326 -5.62 -12.97 -23.16
C ALA A 326 -5.22 -13.84 -21.96
N VAL A 327 -3.95 -14.25 -21.88
CA VAL A 327 -3.42 -15.06 -20.76
C VAL A 327 -3.53 -14.29 -19.44
N PHE A 328 -3.17 -13.01 -19.42
CA PHE A 328 -3.27 -12.17 -18.23
C PHE A 328 -4.73 -12.00 -17.76
N ALA A 329 -5.65 -11.72 -18.68
CA ALA A 329 -7.07 -11.58 -18.36
C ALA A 329 -7.66 -12.89 -17.80
N ARG A 330 -7.25 -14.04 -18.35
CA ARG A 330 -7.68 -15.35 -17.85
C ARG A 330 -7.14 -15.62 -16.45
N ALA A 331 -5.85 -15.39 -16.22
CA ALA A 331 -5.22 -15.51 -14.89
C ALA A 331 -5.92 -14.63 -13.84
N VAL A 332 -6.21 -13.36 -14.16
CA VAL A 332 -6.96 -12.46 -13.28
C VAL A 332 -8.35 -13.00 -12.98
N THR A 333 -9.08 -13.45 -14.00
CA THR A 333 -10.45 -13.94 -13.87
C THR A 333 -10.53 -15.19 -13.01
N GLU A 334 -9.72 -16.19 -13.30
CA GLU A 334 -9.73 -17.46 -12.58
C GLU A 334 -9.28 -17.31 -11.13
N THR A 335 -8.21 -16.54 -10.88
CA THR A 335 -7.74 -16.30 -9.50
C THR A 335 -8.70 -15.43 -8.69
N ALA A 336 -9.41 -14.48 -9.33
CA ALA A 336 -10.47 -13.71 -8.68
C ALA A 336 -11.69 -14.59 -8.33
N ARG A 337 -12.09 -15.50 -9.22
CA ARG A 337 -13.16 -16.49 -8.96
C ARG A 337 -12.77 -17.42 -7.81
N HIS A 338 -11.56 -17.98 -7.86
CA HIS A 338 -11.02 -18.81 -6.78
C HIS A 338 -11.08 -18.05 -5.44
N ARG A 339 -10.57 -16.82 -5.39
CA ARG A 339 -10.59 -16.01 -4.16
C ARG A 339 -12.00 -15.69 -3.68
N THR A 340 -12.94 -15.43 -4.59
CA THR A 340 -14.35 -15.21 -4.25
C THR A 340 -14.97 -16.44 -3.59
N THR A 341 -14.68 -17.63 -4.11
CA THR A 341 -15.07 -18.91 -3.52
C THR A 341 -14.46 -19.09 -2.13
N THR A 342 -13.15 -18.84 -1.98
CA THR A 342 -12.45 -18.90 -0.69
C THR A 342 -13.09 -17.96 0.34
N LEU A 343 -13.35 -16.70 -0.02
CA LEU A 343 -13.96 -15.72 0.90
C LEU A 343 -15.39 -16.09 1.28
N THR A 344 -16.17 -16.64 0.34
CA THR A 344 -17.53 -17.12 0.61
C THR A 344 -17.53 -18.29 1.57
N ALA A 345 -16.64 -19.27 1.35
CA ALA A 345 -16.48 -20.42 2.24
C ALA A 345 -15.98 -19.98 3.63
N HIS A 346 -15.04 -19.03 3.69
CA HIS A 346 -14.53 -18.46 4.94
C HIS A 346 -15.66 -17.80 5.75
N GLY A 347 -16.51 -17.01 5.10
CA GLY A 347 -17.68 -16.40 5.74
C GLY A 347 -18.63 -17.44 6.33
N ARG A 348 -18.99 -18.48 5.55
CA ARG A 348 -19.89 -19.56 6.02
C ARG A 348 -19.34 -20.32 7.21
N LEU A 349 -18.04 -20.67 7.19
CA LEU A 349 -17.38 -21.37 8.29
C LEU A 349 -17.40 -20.52 9.56
N LEU A 350 -17.10 -19.23 9.43
CA LEU A 350 -17.10 -18.33 10.58
C LEU A 350 -18.51 -18.10 11.15
N ASP A 351 -19.52 -17.92 10.29
CA ASP A 351 -20.90 -17.74 10.72
C ASP A 351 -21.43 -19.02 11.41
N ALA A 352 -21.05 -20.20 10.93
CA ALA A 352 -21.36 -21.47 11.59
C ALA A 352 -20.70 -21.60 12.96
N ALA A 353 -19.43 -21.20 13.10
CA ALA A 353 -18.73 -21.19 14.39
C ALA A 353 -19.37 -20.21 15.38
N VAL A 354 -19.77 -19.02 14.92
CA VAL A 354 -20.48 -18.02 15.73
C VAL A 354 -21.84 -18.56 16.19
N ALA A 355 -22.59 -19.23 15.32
CA ALA A 355 -23.89 -19.80 15.67
C ALA A 355 -23.80 -20.88 16.76
N GLN A 356 -22.72 -21.66 16.79
CA GLN A 356 -22.51 -22.71 17.82
C GLN A 356 -22.32 -22.13 19.23
N ILE A 357 -21.80 -20.91 19.35
CA ILE A 357 -21.43 -20.27 20.64
C ILE A 357 -22.18 -18.95 20.81
N ALA A 358 -23.36 -18.81 20.20
CA ALA A 358 -24.13 -17.57 20.23
C ALA A 358 -24.58 -17.17 21.65
N ASP A 359 -24.54 -18.09 22.60
CA ASP A 359 -24.85 -17.87 24.01
C ASP A 359 -23.76 -17.14 24.79
N ASP A 360 -22.55 -17.01 24.25
CA ASP A 360 -21.40 -16.35 24.89
C ASP A 360 -20.92 -15.15 24.05
N PRO A 361 -21.31 -13.92 24.43
CA PRO A 361 -20.90 -12.69 23.73
C PRO A 361 -19.38 -12.48 23.67
N ALA A 362 -18.62 -12.93 24.68
CA ALA A 362 -17.17 -12.78 24.71
C ALA A 362 -16.51 -13.71 23.68
N ALA A 363 -16.98 -14.96 23.58
CA ALA A 363 -16.53 -15.91 22.56
C ALA A 363 -16.91 -15.46 21.13
N VAL A 364 -18.12 -14.92 20.93
CA VAL A 364 -18.52 -14.31 19.65
C VAL A 364 -17.61 -13.13 19.27
N ALA A 365 -17.25 -12.28 20.24
CA ALA A 365 -16.34 -11.16 20.03
C ALA A 365 -14.94 -11.65 19.60
N VAL A 366 -14.44 -12.74 20.18
CA VAL A 366 -13.19 -13.39 19.75
C VAL A 366 -13.30 -13.90 18.31
N LEU A 367 -14.33 -14.69 17.98
CA LEU A 367 -14.50 -15.24 16.64
C LEU A 367 -14.60 -14.17 15.57
N THR A 368 -15.30 -13.07 15.85
CA THR A 368 -15.42 -11.94 14.90
C THR A 368 -14.06 -11.33 14.52
N ARG A 369 -13.03 -11.47 15.38
CA ARG A 369 -11.67 -11.00 15.09
C ARG A 369 -10.91 -11.86 14.08
N LEU A 370 -11.35 -13.09 13.80
CA LEU A 370 -10.78 -13.93 12.75
C LEU A 370 -10.92 -13.30 11.35
N ARG A 371 -11.87 -12.37 11.16
CA ARG A 371 -11.98 -11.59 9.91
C ARG A 371 -10.79 -10.65 9.67
N ALA A 372 -10.09 -10.25 10.72
CA ALA A 372 -8.97 -9.31 10.65
C ALA A 372 -7.61 -9.99 10.84
N ALA A 373 -7.56 -11.13 11.54
CA ALA A 373 -6.34 -11.88 11.77
C ALA A 373 -6.63 -13.39 11.80
N PRO A 374 -5.96 -14.21 10.97
CA PRO A 374 -6.22 -15.66 10.90
C PRO A 374 -5.75 -16.42 12.15
N ALA A 375 -4.91 -15.79 12.98
CA ALA A 375 -4.42 -16.32 14.24
C ALA A 375 -4.59 -15.26 15.35
N LEU A 376 -5.03 -15.69 16.52
CA LEU A 376 -5.39 -14.84 17.65
C LEU A 376 -4.60 -15.24 18.89
N SER A 377 -4.26 -14.30 19.76
CA SER A 377 -3.71 -14.59 21.09
C SER A 377 -4.42 -13.73 22.13
N ALA A 378 -4.42 -14.18 23.38
CA ALA A 378 -4.97 -13.40 24.49
C ALA A 378 -4.34 -11.99 24.55
N ALA A 379 -3.02 -11.92 24.33
CA ALA A 379 -2.30 -10.65 24.31
C ALA A 379 -2.75 -9.71 23.19
N TRP A 380 -2.96 -10.24 21.98
CA TRP A 380 -3.43 -9.44 20.86
C TRP A 380 -4.88 -8.96 21.05
N LEU A 381 -5.71 -9.76 21.72
CA LEU A 381 -7.13 -9.50 21.93
C LEU A 381 -7.44 -8.48 23.04
N ARG A 382 -6.58 -8.34 24.07
CA ARG A 382 -6.85 -7.51 25.26
C ARG A 382 -7.37 -6.09 24.96
N ASP A 383 -6.83 -5.45 23.92
CA ASP A 383 -7.22 -4.08 23.54
C ASP A 383 -8.13 -4.04 22.30
N ARG A 384 -8.64 -5.19 21.86
CA ARG A 384 -9.45 -5.36 20.64
C ARG A 384 -10.84 -5.91 20.89
N ILE A 385 -11.13 -6.37 22.10
CA ILE A 385 -12.47 -6.79 22.53
C ILE A 385 -12.79 -6.17 23.89
N ALA A 386 -14.07 -6.00 24.19
CA ALA A 386 -14.52 -5.40 25.45
C ALA A 386 -14.50 -6.38 26.64
N HIS A 387 -14.14 -7.64 26.39
CA HIS A 387 -14.20 -8.73 27.36
C HIS A 387 -12.80 -9.24 27.69
N GLU A 388 -12.63 -9.86 28.86
CA GLU A 388 -11.40 -10.56 29.18
C GLU A 388 -11.19 -11.73 28.21
N PRO A 389 -10.06 -11.79 27.45
CA PRO A 389 -9.95 -12.77 26.36
C PRO A 389 -9.79 -14.22 26.81
N GLN A 390 -9.12 -14.48 27.93
CA GLN A 390 -8.69 -15.83 28.29
C GLN A 390 -9.87 -16.81 28.50
N PRO A 391 -10.92 -16.46 29.28
CA PRO A 391 -12.07 -17.36 29.46
C PRO A 391 -12.78 -17.71 28.14
N ALA A 392 -12.91 -16.74 27.22
CA ALA A 392 -13.52 -16.94 25.92
C ALA A 392 -12.68 -17.86 25.02
N LEU A 393 -11.36 -17.70 25.03
CA LEU A 393 -10.43 -18.56 24.29
C LEU A 393 -10.46 -20.00 24.83
N ASP A 394 -10.47 -20.17 26.15
CA ASP A 394 -10.54 -21.50 26.78
C ASP A 394 -11.84 -22.23 26.42
N ARG A 395 -12.97 -21.51 26.41
CA ARG A 395 -14.27 -22.05 25.96
C ARG A 395 -14.24 -22.46 24.49
N LEU A 396 -13.76 -21.59 23.60
CA LEU A 396 -13.67 -21.89 22.17
C LEU A 396 -12.74 -23.08 21.86
N ARG A 397 -11.68 -23.24 22.65
CA ARG A 397 -10.80 -24.39 22.59
C ARG A 397 -11.47 -25.66 23.10
N ALA A 398 -12.18 -25.59 24.23
CA ALA A 398 -12.93 -26.72 24.78
C ALA A 398 -14.06 -27.18 23.84
N ALA A 399 -14.67 -26.25 23.10
CA ALA A 399 -15.66 -26.54 22.06
C ALA A 399 -15.06 -27.09 20.76
N GLY A 400 -13.73 -27.17 20.63
CA GLY A 400 -13.05 -27.65 19.42
C GLY A 400 -13.10 -26.68 18.23
N ILE A 401 -13.53 -25.44 18.44
CA ILE A 401 -13.62 -24.41 17.39
C ILE A 401 -12.24 -23.79 17.13
N LEU A 402 -11.46 -23.57 18.19
CA LEU A 402 -10.08 -23.09 18.09
C LEU A 402 -9.08 -24.16 18.52
N ALA A 403 -7.92 -24.16 17.86
CA ALA A 403 -6.78 -25.02 18.17
C ALA A 403 -5.48 -24.21 18.23
N ASP A 404 -4.42 -24.78 18.82
CA ASP A 404 -3.10 -24.15 18.83
C ASP A 404 -2.57 -23.98 17.40
N HIS A 405 -1.97 -22.82 17.14
CA HIS A 405 -1.31 -22.55 15.87
C HIS A 405 -0.08 -23.47 15.73
N PRO A 406 0.10 -24.16 14.59
CA PRO A 406 1.14 -25.20 14.43
C PRO A 406 2.57 -24.67 14.55
N ARG A 407 2.77 -23.36 14.29
CA ARG A 407 4.10 -22.71 14.25
C ARG A 407 4.28 -21.52 15.20
N LEU A 408 3.21 -21.04 15.85
CA LEU A 408 3.24 -19.78 16.60
C LEU A 408 2.78 -20.06 18.04
N PRO A 409 3.72 -20.20 19.00
CA PRO A 409 3.38 -20.49 20.38
C PRO A 409 2.42 -19.46 20.98
N GLY A 410 1.36 -19.94 21.63
CA GLY A 410 0.36 -19.08 22.28
C GLY A 410 -0.64 -18.40 21.33
N ALA A 411 -0.55 -18.65 20.03
CA ALA A 411 -1.58 -18.27 19.07
C ALA A 411 -2.57 -19.42 18.86
N LEU A 412 -3.83 -19.06 18.65
CA LEU A 412 -4.95 -19.96 18.38
C LEU A 412 -5.53 -19.64 17.00
N ILE A 413 -6.00 -20.67 16.32
CA ILE A 413 -6.56 -20.61 14.96
C ILE A 413 -7.86 -21.39 14.88
N HIS A 414 -8.69 -21.10 13.89
CA HIS A 414 -9.75 -22.01 13.48
C HIS A 414 -9.18 -22.95 12.39
N PRO A 415 -9.03 -24.27 12.63
CA PRO A 415 -8.34 -25.20 11.73
C PRO A 415 -8.82 -25.13 10.28
N GLN A 416 -10.14 -25.21 10.07
CA GLN A 416 -10.71 -25.19 8.72
C GLN A 416 -10.58 -23.82 8.04
N LEU A 417 -10.53 -22.71 8.80
CA LEU A 417 -10.30 -21.39 8.19
C LEU A 417 -8.85 -21.27 7.76
N LEU A 418 -7.90 -21.73 8.59
CA LEU A 418 -6.48 -21.71 8.23
C LEU A 418 -6.21 -22.61 7.01
N GLU A 419 -6.74 -23.84 7.00
CA GLU A 419 -6.61 -24.76 5.86
C GLU A 419 -7.17 -24.15 4.57
N LEU A 420 -8.34 -23.51 4.65
CA LEU A 420 -8.96 -22.82 3.52
C LEU A 420 -8.10 -21.64 3.02
N LEU A 421 -7.46 -20.88 3.91
CA LEU A 421 -6.59 -19.76 3.56
C LEU A 421 -5.23 -20.22 3.00
N ASP A 422 -4.73 -21.36 3.46
CA ASP A 422 -3.47 -21.97 3.02
C ASP A 422 -3.61 -22.75 1.70
N THR A 423 -4.84 -23.05 1.26
CA THR A 423 -5.09 -23.74 0.00
C THR A 423 -4.75 -22.81 -1.18
N PRO A 424 -3.71 -23.13 -1.99
CA PRO A 424 -3.36 -22.31 -3.14
C PRO A 424 -4.40 -22.47 -4.25
N TYR A 425 -4.34 -21.59 -5.25
CA TYR A 425 -5.11 -21.77 -6.48
C TYR A 425 -4.89 -23.18 -7.06
N GLN A 426 -5.99 -23.79 -7.48
CA GLN A 426 -6.03 -25.05 -8.23
C GLN A 426 -6.90 -24.84 -9.47
N PRO A 427 -6.49 -25.35 -10.65
CA PRO A 427 -7.32 -25.31 -11.85
C PRO A 427 -8.66 -26.02 -11.60
N ASP A 428 -9.75 -25.46 -12.08
CA ASP A 428 -11.05 -26.14 -12.07
C ASP A 428 -11.09 -27.16 -13.23
N PRO A 429 -11.10 -28.48 -12.96
CA PRO A 429 -11.11 -29.49 -14.02
C PRO A 429 -12.36 -29.41 -14.92
N ALA A 430 -13.45 -28.77 -14.46
CA ALA A 430 -14.66 -28.60 -15.26
C ALA A 430 -14.60 -27.38 -16.22
N GLY A 431 -13.72 -26.40 -15.95
CA GLY A 431 -13.60 -25.18 -16.74
C GLY A 431 -12.89 -25.38 -18.08
N GLU A 432 -11.89 -26.27 -18.13
CA GLU A 432 -11.15 -26.59 -19.36
C GLU A 432 -12.03 -27.27 -20.43
N SER A 433 -13.09 -27.97 -20.00
CA SER A 433 -14.01 -28.69 -20.89
C SER A 433 -14.98 -27.73 -21.60
N ALA A 434 -15.40 -26.66 -20.92
CA ALA A 434 -16.37 -25.70 -21.46
C ALA A 434 -15.75 -24.73 -22.49
N GLU A 435 -14.50 -24.32 -22.28
CA GLU A 435 -13.79 -23.43 -23.23
C GLU A 435 -13.34 -24.17 -24.51
N GLN A 436 -13.09 -25.49 -24.44
CA GLN A 436 -12.82 -26.30 -25.64
C GLN A 436 -14.06 -26.53 -26.52
N GLU A 437 -15.27 -26.50 -25.94
CA GLU A 437 -16.52 -26.61 -26.70
C GLU A 437 -16.96 -25.28 -27.34
N GLU A 438 -16.73 -24.13 -26.70
CA GLU A 438 -17.06 -22.81 -27.29
C GLU A 438 -16.10 -22.40 -28.43
N GLY A 439 -14.86 -22.88 -28.43
CA GLY A 439 -13.89 -22.66 -29.51
C GLY A 439 -14.20 -23.40 -30.83
N ALA A 440 -15.20 -24.29 -30.85
CA ALA A 440 -15.61 -25.08 -32.01
C ALA A 440 -16.85 -24.51 -32.74
N ALA A 441 -17.23 -23.25 -32.49
CA ALA A 441 -18.30 -22.60 -33.24
C ALA A 441 -17.86 -22.27 -34.69
N ALA A 442 -18.61 -22.83 -35.65
CA ALA A 442 -18.39 -22.79 -37.09
C ALA A 442 -18.14 -21.39 -37.70
N PRO A 443 -17.40 -21.30 -38.83
CA PRO A 443 -17.12 -20.03 -39.49
C PRO A 443 -18.42 -19.37 -39.98
N LEU A 444 -18.57 -18.08 -39.68
CA LEU A 444 -19.65 -17.23 -40.17
C LEU A 444 -19.69 -17.28 -41.71
N PRO A 445 -20.86 -17.50 -42.34
CA PRO A 445 -20.98 -17.55 -43.79
C PRO A 445 -20.72 -16.16 -44.38
N GLY A 446 -19.86 -16.14 -45.40
CA GLY A 446 -19.33 -14.91 -46.00
C GLY A 446 -20.39 -13.94 -46.52
N ALA A 447 -20.13 -12.66 -46.31
CA ALA A 447 -20.79 -11.58 -47.03
C ALA A 447 -19.94 -11.22 -48.26
N LYS A 448 -20.43 -11.60 -49.44
CA LYS A 448 -20.04 -11.02 -50.72
C LYS A 448 -20.64 -9.61 -50.82
N HIS A 449 -19.80 -8.59 -50.85
CA HIS A 449 -19.68 -7.56 -51.90
C HIS A 449 -18.99 -6.31 -51.36
#